data_AF-F4XWJ0-F1
#
_entry.id   AF-F4XWJ0-F1
#
_cell.length_a   1.000
_cell.length_b   1.000
_cell.length_c   1.000
_cell.angle_alpha   90.00
_cell.angle_beta   90.00
_cell.angle_gamma   90.00
#
_symmetry.space_group_name_H-M   'P 1'
#
loop_
_entity.id
_entity.type
_entity.pdbx_description
1 polymer ?
#
loop_
_entity_poly.entity_id
_entity_poly.type
_entity_poly.pdbx_seq_one_letter_code
_entity_poly.pdbx_strand_id
1 'polypeptide(L)'
;MLRQKKVTKQWIVMTYSQRNWVEVFSWEAKGWLGLKEYQVRDKRSLIHHFILVFCAYIFILWHKLTGGLLWRWAFQTLATLRE
;
A
#
# COMPACT_ATOMS: atom_id res chain seq x y z
N MET A 1 32.08 10.68 6.35
CA MET A 1 32.45 9.47 5.60
C MET A 1 31.29 8.49 5.62
N LEU A 2 30.55 8.33 4.52
CA LEU A 2 29.55 7.27 4.41
C LEU A 2 30.29 5.94 4.34
N ARG A 3 30.08 5.09 5.36
CA ARG A 3 30.58 3.71 5.39
C ARG A 3 30.05 3.01 4.14
N GLN A 4 30.92 2.70 3.18
CA GLN A 4 30.57 1.93 1.99
C GLN A 4 30.07 0.56 2.47
N LYS A 5 28.75 0.37 2.52
CA LYS A 5 28.13 -0.93 2.80
C LYS A 5 28.56 -1.83 1.66
N LYS A 6 29.46 -2.79 1.92
CA LYS A 6 29.83 -3.82 0.95
C LYS A 6 28.54 -4.47 0.43
N VAL A 7 28.34 -4.39 -0.88
CA VAL A 7 27.21 -5.02 -1.56
C VAL A 7 27.43 -6.53 -1.53
N THR A 8 26.68 -7.23 -0.68
CA THR A 8 26.72 -8.69 -0.57
C THR A 8 25.74 -9.31 -1.57
N LYS A 9 26.02 -10.52 -2.09
CA LYS A 9 25.09 -11.27 -2.95
C LYS A 9 23.68 -11.39 -2.34
N GLN A 10 23.61 -11.65 -1.03
CA GLN A 10 22.34 -11.69 -0.29
C GLN A 10 21.61 -10.34 -0.29
N TRP A 11 22.34 -9.23 -0.19
CA TRP A 11 21.74 -7.89 -0.26
C TRP A 11 21.12 -7.66 -1.64
N ILE A 12 21.81 -8.04 -2.72
CA ILE A 12 21.29 -7.94 -4.08
C ILE A 12 19.98 -8.74 -4.20
N VAL A 13 19.97 -10.01 -3.80
CA VAL A 13 18.78 -10.87 -3.90
C VAL A 13 17.61 -10.30 -3.10
N MET A 14 17.86 -9.83 -1.88
CA MET A 14 16.82 -9.28 -1.02
C MET A 14 16.29 -7.93 -1.52
N THR A 15 17.13 -7.10 -2.14
CA THR A 15 16.70 -5.86 -2.76
C THR A 15 15.89 -6.11 -4.04
N TYR A 16 16.28 -7.09 -4.85
CA TYR A 16 15.54 -7.45 -6.06
C TYR A 16 14.20 -8.13 -5.77
N SER A 17 14.08 -8.90 -4.69
CA SER A 17 12.81 -9.54 -4.31
C SER A 17 11.73 -8.54 -3.92
N GLN A 18 12.11 -7.39 -3.33
CA GLN A 18 11.18 -6.31 -2.98
C GLN A 18 10.56 -5.62 -4.21
N ARG A 19 11.15 -5.77 -5.41
CA ARG A 19 10.65 -5.15 -6.65
C ARG A 19 9.31 -5.71 -7.09
N ASN A 20 9.04 -6.99 -6.81
CA ASN A 20 7.78 -7.65 -7.17
C ASN A 20 6.56 -6.90 -6.60
N TRP A 21 6.72 -6.25 -5.46
CA TRP A 21 5.64 -5.52 -4.81
C TRP A 21 5.12 -4.33 -5.64
N VAL A 22 5.99 -3.70 -6.44
CA VAL A 22 5.59 -2.62 -7.37
C VAL A 22 4.69 -3.14 -8.48
N GLU A 23 4.96 -4.37 -8.94
CA GLU A 23 4.18 -5.04 -9.98
C GLU A 23 2.82 -5.48 -9.45
N VAL A 24 2.80 -6.06 -8.24
CA VAL A 24 1.55 -6.40 -7.52
C VAL A 24 0.69 -5.15 -7.30
N PHE A 25 1.27 -4.06 -6.79
CA PHE A 25 0.58 -2.79 -6.63
C PHE A 25 -0.04 -2.32 -7.96
N SER A 26 0.75 -2.32 -9.04
CA SER A 26 0.30 -1.84 -10.34
C SER A 26 -0.84 -2.69 -10.91
N TRP A 27 -0.83 -4.00 -10.64
CA TRP A 27 -1.88 -4.91 -11.08
C TRP A 27 -3.17 -4.73 -10.27
N GLU A 28 -3.06 -4.66 -8.94
CA GLU A 28 -4.19 -4.43 -8.05
C GLU A 28 -4.82 -3.04 -8.28
N ALA A 29 -4.00 -2.01 -8.48
CA ALA A 29 -4.47 -0.64 -8.74
C ALA A 29 -5.18 -0.52 -10.11
N LYS A 30 -4.64 -1.17 -11.15
CA LYS A 30 -5.28 -1.21 -12.48
C LYS A 30 -6.52 -2.10 -12.53
N GLY A 31 -6.66 -3.07 -11.65
CA GLY A 31 -7.82 -3.97 -11.60
C GLY A 31 -8.94 -3.43 -10.74
N TRP A 32 -8.72 -3.32 -9.43
CA TRP A 32 -9.80 -3.12 -8.45
C TRP A 32 -10.00 -1.65 -8.08
N LEU A 33 -8.99 -0.80 -8.27
CA LEU A 33 -9.03 0.63 -7.89
C LEU A 33 -9.36 1.57 -9.06
N GLY A 34 -9.76 1.05 -10.21
CA GLY A 34 -10.33 1.88 -11.27
C GLY A 34 -9.31 2.60 -12.15
N LEU A 35 -8.00 2.30 -12.03
CA LEU A 35 -6.96 3.05 -12.76
C LEU A 35 -7.01 2.78 -14.28
N LYS A 36 -7.62 1.68 -14.72
CA LYS A 36 -7.80 1.34 -16.14
C LYS A 36 -9.09 1.94 -16.72
N GLU A 37 -10.07 2.19 -15.87
CA GLU A 37 -11.40 2.70 -16.18
C GLU A 37 -11.37 4.24 -16.35
N TYR A 38 -10.32 4.89 -15.88
CA TYR A 38 -10.12 6.33 -15.99
C TYR A 38 -9.74 6.75 -17.42
N GLN A 39 -10.72 7.23 -18.21
CA GLN A 39 -10.53 7.63 -19.62
C GLN A 39 -10.31 9.15 -19.85
N VAL A 40 -9.95 9.92 -18.82
CA VAL A 40 -9.76 11.37 -18.98
C VAL A 40 -8.39 11.68 -19.61
N ARG A 41 -8.41 12.45 -20.71
CA ARG A 41 -7.21 12.80 -21.51
C ARG A 41 -6.37 13.94 -20.92
N ASP A 42 -6.83 14.58 -19.85
CA ASP A 42 -6.14 15.69 -19.19
C ASP A 42 -5.06 15.19 -18.22
N LYS A 43 -3.82 15.65 -18.41
CA LYS A 43 -2.65 15.25 -17.61
C LYS A 43 -2.80 15.61 -16.13
N ARG A 44 -3.42 16.76 -15.81
CA ARG A 44 -3.59 17.21 -14.43
C ARG A 44 -4.62 16.35 -13.71
N SER A 45 -5.72 16.03 -14.37
CA SER A 45 -6.75 15.16 -13.82
C SER A 45 -6.23 13.73 -13.62
N LEU A 46 -5.39 13.24 -14.54
CA LEU A 46 -4.71 11.94 -14.42
C LEU A 46 -3.79 11.88 -13.19
N ILE A 47 -3.01 12.92 -12.93
CA ILE A 47 -2.13 12.98 -11.73
C ILE A 47 -2.96 12.97 -10.45
N HIS A 48 -4.03 13.75 -10.36
CA HIS A 48 -4.90 13.76 -9.18
C HIS A 48 -5.56 12.40 -8.95
N HIS A 49 -6.06 11.76 -10.01
CA HIS A 49 -6.63 10.43 -9.93
C HIS A 49 -5.59 9.40 -9.46
N PHE A 50 -4.36 9.47 -9.99
CA PHE A 50 -3.27 8.60 -9.56
C PHE A 50 -2.94 8.77 -8.07
N ILE A 51 -2.89 10.02 -7.56
CA ILE A 51 -2.65 10.29 -6.14
C ILE A 51 -3.77 9.70 -5.27
N LEU A 52 -5.03 9.81 -5.69
CA LEU A 52 -6.17 9.25 -4.96
C LEU A 52 -6.13 7.73 -4.92
N VAL A 53 -5.87 7.07 -6.06
CA VAL A 53 -5.73 5.61 -6.14
C VAL A 53 -4.57 5.12 -5.28
N PHE A 54 -3.43 5.84 -5.30
CA PHE A 54 -2.29 5.53 -4.45
C PHE A 54 -2.63 5.66 -2.96
N CYS A 55 -3.30 6.74 -2.57
CA CYS A 55 -3.71 6.96 -1.19
C CYS A 55 -4.68 5.87 -0.69
N ALA A 56 -5.68 5.53 -1.51
CA ALA A 56 -6.63 4.45 -1.21
C ALA A 56 -5.93 3.09 -1.08
N TYR A 57 -4.95 2.79 -1.93
CA TYR A 57 -4.18 1.56 -1.85
C TYR A 57 -3.37 1.45 -0.55
N ILE A 58 -2.63 2.50 -0.20
CA ILE A 58 -1.86 2.54 1.04
C ILE A 58 -2.77 2.39 2.26
N PHE A 59 -3.96 3.00 2.22
CA PHE A 59 -4.98 2.84 3.26
C PHE A 59 -5.43 1.39 3.43
N ILE A 60 -5.77 0.70 2.33
CA ILE A 60 -6.18 -0.72 2.34
C ILE A 60 -5.03 -1.61 2.87
N LEU A 61 -3.81 -1.38 2.38
CA LEU A 61 -2.63 -2.14 2.81
C LEU A 61 -2.38 -1.97 4.31
N TRP A 62 -2.46 -0.73 4.80
CA TRP A 62 -2.29 -0.42 6.21
C TRP A 62 -3.35 -1.11 7.07
N HIS A 63 -4.60 -1.15 6.60
CA HIS A 63 -5.67 -1.89 7.27
C HIS A 63 -5.45 -3.40 7.29
N LYS A 64 -4.94 -4.00 6.22
CA LYS A 64 -4.57 -5.42 6.18
C LYS A 64 -3.45 -5.74 7.18
N LEU A 65 -2.42 -4.89 7.26
CA LEU A 65 -1.29 -5.06 8.17
C LEU A 65 -1.65 -4.83 9.64
N THR A 66 -2.58 -3.91 9.92
CA THR A 66 -3.01 -3.57 11.28
C THR A 66 -4.13 -4.49 11.79
N GLY A 67 -4.59 -5.46 10.99
CA GLY A 67 -5.61 -6.44 11.38
C GLY A 67 -7.06 -5.89 11.36
N GLY A 68 -7.31 -4.83 10.60
CA GLY A 68 -8.62 -4.18 10.48
C GLY A 68 -8.99 -3.28 11.66
N LEU A 69 -9.95 -2.38 11.44
CA LEU A 69 -10.53 -1.50 12.47
C LEU A 69 -11.30 -2.26 13.56
N LEU A 70 -11.66 -3.52 13.32
CA LEU A 70 -12.61 -4.23 14.15
C LEU A 70 -12.01 -4.81 15.43
N TRP A 71 -10.81 -5.37 15.41
CA TRP A 71 -10.38 -6.18 16.55
C TRP A 71 -10.00 -5.36 17.79
N ARG A 72 -9.34 -4.21 17.60
CA ARG A 72 -8.87 -3.38 18.72
C ARG A 72 -9.96 -2.47 19.30
N TRP A 73 -10.85 -1.97 18.44
CA TRP A 73 -11.93 -1.07 18.85
C TRP A 73 -13.12 -1.84 19.42
N ALA A 74 -13.54 -2.96 18.82
CA ALA A 74 -14.66 -3.76 19.33
C ALA A 74 -14.35 -4.41 20.70
N PHE A 75 -13.09 -4.78 20.95
CA PHE A 75 -12.68 -5.34 22.26
C PHE A 75 -12.72 -4.30 23.38
N GLN A 76 -12.34 -3.04 23.11
CA GLN A 76 -12.43 -1.96 24.09
C GLN A 76 -13.89 -1.60 24.42
N THR A 77 -14.80 -1.59 23.44
CA THR A 77 -16.21 -1.25 23.69
C THR A 77 -16.94 -2.33 24.49
N LEU A 78 -16.60 -3.61 24.29
CA LEU A 78 -17.20 -4.73 25.04
C LEU A 78 -16.72 -4.82 26.49
N ALA A 79 -15.51 -4.33 26.80
CA ALA A 79 -15.01 -4.29 28.16
C ALA A 79 -15.69 -3.19 28.99
N THR A 80 -15.96 -2.03 28.39
CA THR A 80 -16.63 -0.89 29.07
C THR A 80 -18.14 -1.04 29.23
N LEU A 81 -18.79 -1.91 28.47
CA LEU A 81 -20.23 -2.19 28.58
C LEU A 81 -20.56 -3.32 29.56
N ARG A 82 -19.53 -3.94 30.16
CA ARG A 82 -19.66 -5.05 31.11
C ARG A 82 -19.47 -4.63 32.58
N GLU A 83 -19.12 -3.37 32.82
CA GLU A 83 -19.16 -2.71 34.14
C GLU A 83 -20.48 -1.97 34.31
#